data_AF-A0A962I8E8-F1
#
_entry.id   AF-A0A962I8E8-F1
#
_cell.length_a   1.000
_cell.length_b   1.000
_cell.length_c   1.000
_cell.angle_alpha   90.00
_cell.angle_beta   90.00
_cell.angle_gamma   90.00
#
_symmetry.space_group_name_H-M   'P 1'
#
loop_
_entity.id
_entity.type
_entity.pdbx_description
1 polymer ?
#
loop_
_entity_poly.entity_id
_entity_poly.type
_entity_poly.pdbx_seq_one_letter_code
_entity_poly.pdbx_strand_id
1 'polypeptide(L)'
;MTEAVRSPLAPSQTDLQVEVRRLAEQQNRLFAQLEAGQQHFRHLARSVWRVQEDERRRLARELHDGIGQHLTAMRHRLLQLGDEVEGDAVSRLNQALELCETALAETRALSRLLRPQILDDLGLEAALN
;
A
#
# COMPACT_ATOMS: atom_id res chain seq x y z
N MET A 1 -40.62 15.42 66.69
CA MET A 1 -39.54 15.79 65.75
C MET A 1 -38.26 15.12 66.18
N THR A 2 -38.01 13.90 65.74
CA THR A 2 -36.63 13.38 65.66
C THR A 2 -36.60 12.34 64.56
N GLU A 3 -35.90 12.74 63.51
CA GLU A 3 -35.81 12.18 62.18
C GLU A 3 -34.95 10.92 62.25
N ALA A 4 -35.57 9.76 62.07
CA ALA A 4 -34.85 8.49 61.96
C ALA A 4 -34.11 8.47 60.62
N VAL A 5 -32.84 8.87 60.67
CA VAL A 5 -31.86 8.69 59.59
C VAL A 5 -31.84 7.21 59.23
N ARG A 6 -32.53 6.85 58.13
CA ARG A 6 -32.41 5.53 57.51
C ARG A 6 -30.98 5.39 57.03
N SER A 7 -30.17 4.68 57.82
CA SER A 7 -28.84 4.21 57.39
C SER A 7 -29.00 3.42 56.09
N PRO A 8 -28.13 3.60 55.08
CA PRO A 8 -28.16 2.76 53.90
C PRO A 8 -27.93 1.30 54.33
N LEU A 9 -28.89 0.42 54.04
CA LEU A 9 -28.74 -1.02 54.22
C LEU A 9 -27.51 -1.45 53.40
N ALA A 10 -26.50 -2.02 54.06
CA ALA A 10 -25.38 -2.62 53.35
C ALA A 10 -25.91 -3.69 52.38
N PRO A 11 -25.43 -3.73 51.12
CA PRO A 11 -25.94 -4.66 50.12
C PRO A 11 -25.81 -6.10 50.61
N SER A 12 -26.83 -6.91 50.35
CA SER A 12 -26.81 -8.32 50.76
C SER A 12 -25.75 -9.09 49.95
N GLN A 13 -25.28 -10.21 50.48
CA GLN A 13 -24.30 -11.06 49.78
C GLN A 13 -24.80 -11.50 48.40
N THR A 14 -26.12 -11.68 48.24
CA THR A 14 -26.78 -11.98 46.97
C THR A 14 -26.72 -10.81 45.99
N ASP A 15 -26.94 -9.57 46.46
CA ASP A 15 -26.85 -8.37 45.61
C ASP A 15 -25.43 -8.18 45.07
N LEU A 16 -24.42 -8.43 45.89
CA LEU A 16 -23.02 -8.35 45.49
C LEU A 16 -22.66 -9.41 44.45
N GLN A 17 -23.17 -10.64 44.58
CA GLN A 17 -22.94 -11.72 43.61
C GLN A 17 -23.59 -11.42 42.25
N VAL A 18 -24.80 -10.85 42.25
CA VAL A 18 -25.49 -10.43 41.02
C VAL A 18 -24.69 -9.33 40.31
N GLU A 19 -24.18 -8.35 41.05
CA GLU A 19 -23.42 -7.25 40.45
C GLU A 19 -22.04 -7.71 39.92
N VAL A 20 -21.34 -8.60 40.62
CA VAL A 20 -20.10 -9.23 40.13
C VAL A 20 -20.35 -10.00 38.84
N ARG A 21 -21.45 -10.77 38.76
CA ARG A 21 -21.82 -11.52 37.56
C ARG A 21 -22.13 -10.58 36.39
N ARG A 22 -22.88 -9.50 36.65
CA ARG A 22 -23.19 -8.47 35.65
C ARG A 22 -21.92 -7.79 35.11
N LEU A 23 -20.98 -7.45 35.99
CA LEU A 23 -19.69 -6.86 35.60
C LEU A 23 -18.86 -7.83 34.76
N ALA A 24 -18.81 -9.11 35.12
CA ALA A 24 -18.10 -10.14 34.34
C ALA A 24 -18.73 -10.32 32.94
N GLU A 25 -20.07 -10.34 32.85
CA GLU A 25 -20.78 -10.40 31.57
C GLU A 25 -20.51 -9.15 30.72
N GLN A 26 -20.46 -7.97 31.33
CA GLN A 26 -20.12 -6.72 30.63
C GLN A 26 -18.67 -6.71 30.15
N GLN A 27 -17.71 -7.16 30.97
CA GLN A 27 -16.32 -7.30 30.56
C GLN A 27 -16.17 -8.25 29.38
N ASN A 28 -16.80 -9.44 29.44
CA ASN A 28 -16.75 -10.41 28.35
C ASN A 28 -17.32 -9.84 27.04
N ARG A 29 -18.40 -9.05 27.12
CA ARG A 29 -18.96 -8.36 25.94
C ARG A 29 -17.98 -7.34 25.35
N LEU A 30 -17.33 -6.53 26.20
CA LEU A 30 -16.34 -5.55 25.75
C LEU A 30 -15.11 -6.22 25.12
N PHE A 31 -14.62 -7.31 25.72
CA PHE A 31 -13.53 -8.11 25.14
C PHE A 31 -13.92 -8.67 23.77
N ALA A 32 -15.10 -9.27 23.63
CA ALA A 32 -15.57 -9.78 22.34
C ALA A 32 -15.70 -8.68 21.27
N GLN A 33 -16.18 -7.49 21.66
CA GLN A 33 -16.24 -6.33 20.77
C GLN A 33 -14.84 -5.85 20.33
N LEU A 34 -13.88 -5.83 21.25
CA LEU A 34 -12.51 -5.46 20.96
C LEU A 34 -11.88 -6.45 19.97
N GLU A 35 -12.04 -7.76 20.20
CA GLU A 35 -11.54 -8.80 19.31
C GLU A 35 -12.17 -8.69 17.91
N ALA A 36 -13.50 -8.52 17.83
CA ALA A 36 -14.19 -8.33 16.55
C ALA A 36 -13.67 -7.09 15.81
N GLY A 37 -13.47 -5.97 16.52
CA GLY A 37 -12.89 -4.75 15.97
C GLY A 37 -11.47 -4.94 15.45
N GLN A 38 -10.61 -5.64 16.21
CA GLN A 38 -9.25 -5.96 15.79
C GLN A 38 -9.23 -6.86 14.55
N GLN A 39 -10.09 -7.88 14.49
CA GLN A 39 -10.21 -8.76 13.32
C GLN A 39 -10.66 -7.98 12.09
N HIS A 40 -11.65 -7.11 12.23
CA HIS A 40 -12.14 -6.26 11.16
C HIS A 40 -11.05 -5.31 10.65
N PHE A 41 -10.32 -4.66 11.56
CA PHE A 41 -9.19 -3.79 11.22
C PHE A 41 -8.10 -4.56 10.47
N ARG A 42 -7.69 -5.74 10.96
CA ARG A 42 -6.68 -6.58 10.28
C ARG A 42 -7.15 -7.04 8.90
N HIS A 43 -8.44 -7.28 8.71
CA HIS A 43 -9.00 -7.61 7.40
C HIS A 43 -8.94 -6.41 6.45
N LEU A 44 -9.39 -5.24 6.90
CA LEU A 44 -9.35 -4.01 6.10
C LEU A 44 -7.92 -3.63 5.73
N ALA A 45 -6.98 -3.66 6.68
CA ALA A 45 -5.57 -3.38 6.44
C ALA A 45 -4.98 -4.29 5.36
N ARG A 46 -5.26 -5.60 5.43
CA ARG A 46 -4.83 -6.57 4.40
C ARG A 46 -5.46 -6.31 3.03
N SER A 47 -6.72 -5.87 2.99
CA SER A 47 -7.39 -5.55 1.74
C SER A 47 -6.86 -4.28 1.11
N VAL A 48 -6.64 -3.22 1.90
CA VAL A 48 -6.00 -1.97 1.45
C VAL A 48 -4.60 -2.26 0.92
N TRP A 49 -3.82 -3.04 1.66
CA TRP A 49 -2.47 -3.42 1.24
C TRP A 49 -2.48 -4.17 -0.10
N ARG A 50 -3.39 -5.15 -0.28
CA ARG A 50 -3.53 -5.87 -1.56
C ARG A 50 -3.89 -4.95 -2.72
N VAL A 51 -4.85 -4.05 -2.52
CA VAL A 51 -5.25 -3.08 -3.56
C VAL A 51 -4.09 -2.14 -3.93
N GLN A 52 -3.36 -1.64 -2.94
CA GLN A 52 -2.16 -0.81 -3.18
C GLN A 52 -1.10 -1.57 -3.97
N GLU A 53 -0.87 -2.84 -3.64
CA GLU A 53 0.12 -3.68 -4.30
C GLU A 53 -0.26 -4.00 -5.76
N ASP A 54 -1.53 -4.32 -6.02
CA ASP A 54 -2.04 -4.53 -7.37
C ASP A 54 -1.96 -3.26 -8.22
N GLU A 55 -2.25 -2.10 -7.63
CA GLU A 55 -2.12 -0.81 -8.31
C GLU A 55 -0.66 -0.49 -8.63
N ARG A 56 0.27 -0.72 -7.69
CA ARG A 56 1.71 -0.59 -7.96
C ARG A 56 2.18 -1.46 -9.12
N ARG A 57 1.76 -2.74 -9.16
CA ARG A 57 2.07 -3.65 -10.29
C ARG A 57 1.47 -3.16 -11.61
N ARG A 58 0.25 -2.64 -11.57
CA ARG A 58 -0.42 -2.10 -12.77
C ARG A 58 0.36 -0.88 -13.29
N LEU A 59 0.67 0.09 -12.44
CA LEU A 59 1.43 1.28 -12.80
C LEU A 59 2.84 0.94 -13.32
N ALA A 60 3.54 0.00 -12.68
CA ALA A 60 4.86 -0.44 -13.13
C ALA A 60 4.84 -1.01 -14.56
N ARG A 61 3.79 -1.79 -14.89
CA ARG A 61 3.57 -2.34 -16.24
C ARG A 61 3.17 -1.25 -17.24
N GLU A 62 2.21 -0.40 -16.90
CA GLU A 62 1.79 0.71 -17.78
C GLU A 62 2.94 1.66 -18.12
N LEU A 63 3.82 1.96 -17.16
CA LEU A 63 5.03 2.74 -17.41
C LEU A 63 6.00 2.01 -18.36
N HIS A 64 6.22 0.72 -18.15
CA HIS A 64 7.16 -0.07 -18.95
C HIS A 64 6.64 -0.29 -20.37
N ASP A 65 5.43 -0.84 -20.49
CA ASP A 65 4.81 -1.23 -21.75
C ASP A 65 4.29 -0.02 -22.54
N GLY A 66 3.86 1.05 -21.86
CA GLY A 66 3.43 2.28 -22.50
C GLY A 66 4.61 3.20 -22.77
N ILE A 67 5.00 3.99 -21.76
CA ILE A 67 5.99 5.06 -21.93
C ILE A 67 7.37 4.50 -22.33
N GLY A 68 7.81 3.42 -21.67
CA GLY A 68 9.11 2.80 -21.95
C GLY A 68 9.24 2.27 -23.37
N GLN A 69 8.22 1.61 -23.90
CA GLN A 69 8.22 1.14 -25.30
C GLN A 69 8.18 2.30 -26.29
N HIS A 70 7.36 3.32 -26.05
CA HIS A 70 7.32 4.52 -26.92
C HIS A 70 8.66 5.24 -26.96
N LEU A 71 9.32 5.43 -25.82
CA LEU A 71 10.64 6.05 -25.75
C LEU A 71 11.71 5.20 -26.44
N THR A 72 11.63 3.87 -26.32
CA THR A 72 12.54 2.94 -27.03
C THR A 72 12.36 3.06 -28.55
N ALA A 73 11.11 3.13 -29.03
CA ALA A 73 10.81 3.33 -30.45
C ALA A 73 11.27 4.72 -30.94
N MET A 74 11.06 5.76 -30.13
CA MET A 74 11.50 7.12 -30.44
C MET A 74 13.02 7.20 -30.57
N ARG A 75 13.75 6.63 -29.60
CA ARG A 75 15.21 6.50 -29.64
C ARG A 75 15.67 5.81 -30.92
N HIS A 76 15.04 4.71 -31.31
CA HIS A 76 15.40 4.00 -32.55
C HIS A 76 15.20 4.87 -33.80
N ARG A 77 14.08 5.60 -33.88
CA ARG A 77 13.84 6.55 -34.99
C ARG A 77 14.85 7.69 -35.03
N LEU A 78 15.23 8.24 -33.87
CA LEU A 78 16.25 9.29 -33.78
C LEU A 78 17.63 8.77 -34.22
N LEU A 79 17.99 7.53 -33.89
CA LEU A 79 19.22 6.91 -34.35
C LEU A 79 19.23 6.72 -35.88
N GLN A 80 18.11 6.28 -36.47
CA GLN A 80 17.99 6.15 -37.93
C GLN A 80 18.15 7.49 -38.65
N LEU A 81 17.60 8.57 -38.09
CA LEU A 81 17.78 9.92 -38.63
C LEU A 81 19.25 10.39 -38.54
N GLY A 82 20.04 9.85 -37.62
CA GLY A 82 21.45 10.21 -37.47
C GLY A 82 22.29 9.94 -38.71
N ASP A 83 21.91 8.95 -39.50
CA ASP A 83 22.62 8.58 -40.73
C ASP A 83 22.31 9.55 -41.90
N GLU A 84 21.27 10.39 -41.78
CA GLU A 84 20.78 11.29 -42.84
C GLU A 84 21.03 12.78 -42.55
N VAL A 85 21.47 13.13 -41.34
CA VAL A 85 21.55 14.51 -40.86
C VAL A 85 22.99 15.02 -40.89
N GLU A 86 23.19 16.23 -41.43
CA GLU A 86 24.50 16.88 -41.56
C GLU A 86 24.52 18.28 -40.94
N GLY A 87 25.73 18.80 -40.68
CA GLY A 87 25.95 20.17 -40.19
C GLY A 87 25.36 20.42 -38.80
N ASP A 88 24.86 21.64 -38.57
CA ASP A 88 24.32 22.08 -37.27
C ASP A 88 23.13 21.24 -36.77
N ALA A 89 22.44 20.52 -37.66
CA ALA A 89 21.34 19.66 -37.30
C ALA A 89 21.80 18.41 -36.50
N VAL A 90 23.05 17.97 -36.66
CA VAL A 90 23.63 16.85 -35.90
C VAL A 90 23.63 17.16 -34.40
N SER A 91 24.03 18.38 -34.01
CA SER A 91 24.04 18.77 -32.60
C SER A 91 22.63 18.77 -32.00
N ARG A 92 21.61 19.19 -32.76
CA ARG A 92 20.22 19.20 -32.29
C ARG A 92 19.66 17.79 -32.15
N LEU A 93 20.02 16.89 -33.09
CA LEU A 93 19.65 15.48 -33.01
C LEU A 93 20.28 14.80 -31.79
N ASN A 94 21.56 15.06 -31.50
CA ASN A 94 22.22 14.52 -30.32
C ASN A 94 21.56 15.00 -29.02
N GLN A 95 21.18 16.27 -28.92
CA GLN A 95 20.43 16.78 -27.77
C GLN A 95 19.06 16.09 -27.62
N ALA A 96 18.35 15.83 -28.71
CA ALA A 96 17.08 15.09 -28.69
C ALA A 96 17.28 13.63 -28.25
N LEU A 97 18.36 12.98 -28.69
CA LEU A 97 18.75 11.64 -28.24
C LEU A 97 19.05 11.61 -26.74
N GLU A 98 19.85 12.55 -26.23
CA GLU A 98 20.16 12.65 -24.80
C GLU A 98 18.91 12.84 -23.93
N LEU A 99 17.98 13.70 -24.35
CA LEU A 99 16.70 13.90 -23.66
C LEU A 99 15.86 12.61 -23.69
N CYS A 100 15.81 11.92 -24.82
CA CYS A 100 15.08 10.65 -24.95
C CYS A 100 15.67 9.55 -24.04
N GLU A 101 16.99 9.44 -23.97
CA GLU A 101 17.69 8.47 -23.11
C GLU A 101 17.48 8.79 -21.62
N THR A 102 17.50 10.07 -21.25
CA THR A 102 17.22 10.53 -19.89
C THR A 102 15.80 10.15 -19.47
N ALA A 103 14.81 10.49 -20.29
CA ALA A 103 13.41 10.13 -20.03
C ALA A 103 13.21 8.60 -19.94
N LEU A 104 13.93 7.83 -20.76
CA LEU A 104 13.88 6.37 -20.73
C LEU A 104 14.49 5.82 -19.43
N ALA A 105 15.61 6.37 -18.98
CA ALA A 105 16.25 5.99 -17.73
C ALA A 105 15.36 6.30 -16.51
N GLU A 106 14.76 7.49 -16.48
CA GLU A 106 13.81 7.90 -15.43
C GLU A 106 12.57 7.00 -15.40
N THR A 107 11.98 6.73 -16.56
CA THR A 107 10.83 5.82 -16.68
C THR A 107 11.17 4.41 -16.17
N ARG A 108 12.36 3.89 -16.52
CA ARG A 108 12.85 2.59 -16.01
C ARG A 108 13.12 2.60 -14.51
N ALA A 109 13.59 3.72 -13.96
CA ALA A 109 13.78 3.87 -12.52
C ALA A 109 12.43 3.87 -11.77
N LEU A 110 11.46 4.65 -12.25
CA LEU A 110 10.11 4.69 -11.67
C LEU A 110 9.39 3.34 -11.76
N SER A 111 9.46 2.67 -12.91
CA SER A 111 8.89 1.33 -13.08
C SER A 111 9.50 0.33 -12.09
N ARG A 112 10.82 0.38 -11.84
CA ARG A 112 11.49 -0.46 -10.84
C ARG A 112 11.07 -0.13 -9.41
N LEU A 113 10.97 1.15 -9.05
CA LEU A 113 10.52 1.57 -7.72
C LEU A 113 9.10 1.10 -7.40
N LEU A 114 8.24 1.03 -8.42
CA LEU A 114 6.87 0.56 -8.30
C LEU A 114 6.75 -0.97 -8.31
N ARG A 115 7.84 -1.72 -8.54
CA ARG A 115 7.78 -3.19 -8.44
C ARG A 115 7.47 -3.61 -7.00
N PRO A 116 6.73 -4.72 -6.82
CA PRO A 116 6.44 -5.30 -5.53
C PRO A 116 7.68 -5.59 -4.68
N GLN A 117 7.72 -5.10 -3.45
CA GLN A 117 8.75 -5.51 -2.49
C GLN A 117 8.69 -7.01 -2.19
N ILE A 118 7.50 -7.63 -2.32
CA ILE A 118 7.35 -9.07 -2.08
C ILE A 118 8.07 -9.94 -3.14
N LEU A 119 8.34 -9.40 -4.33
CA LEU A 119 9.15 -10.07 -5.35
C LEU A 119 10.65 -9.96 -5.05
N ASP A 120 11.06 -8.92 -4.33
CA ASP A 120 12.45 -8.75 -3.86
C ASP A 120 12.69 -9.57 -2.57
N ASP A 121 11.68 -9.69 -1.70
CA ASP A 121 11.76 -10.44 -0.43
C ASP A 121 11.57 -11.97 -0.59
N LEU A 122 10.88 -12.44 -1.64
CA LEU A 122 10.81 -13.87 -2.04
C LEU A 122 11.86 -14.23 -3.10
N GLY A 123 12.99 -13.51 -3.10
CA GLY A 123 14.04 -13.55 -4.12
C GLY A 123 14.31 -14.94 -4.71
N LEU A 124 14.40 -14.97 -6.04
CA LEU A 124 14.89 -16.06 -6.89
C LEU A 124 14.09 -17.38 -6.92
N GLU A 125 13.45 -17.83 -5.83
CA GLU A 125 12.82 -19.16 -5.78
C GLU A 125 11.45 -19.23 -6.48
N ALA A 126 10.70 -18.13 -6.51
CA ALA A 126 9.41 -18.06 -7.22
C ALA A 126 9.55 -17.80 -8.73
N ALA A 127 10.72 -17.37 -9.20
CA ALA A 127 10.95 -17.02 -10.61
C ALA A 127 11.43 -18.20 -11.48
N LEU A 128 11.79 -19.33 -10.85
CA LEU A 128 12.34 -20.51 -11.53
C LEU A 128 11.43 -21.76 -11.44
N ASN A 129 10.21 -21.64 -10.91
CA ASN A 129 9.20 -22.70 -10.90
C ASN A 129 8.03 -22.37 -11.83
#